data_AF-A0A2E2C8Q3-F1
#
_entry.id   AF-A0A2E2C8Q3-F1
#
_cell.length_a   1.000
_cell.length_b   1.000
_cell.length_c   1.000
_cell.angle_alpha   90.00
_cell.angle_beta   90.00
_cell.angle_gamma   90.00
#
_symmetry.space_group_name_H-M   'P 1'
#
loop_
_entity.id
_entity.type
_entity.pdbx_description
1 polymer ?
#
loop_
_entity_poly.entity_id
_entity_poly.type
_entity_poly.pdbx_seq_one_letter_code
_entity_poly.pdbx_strand_id
1 'polypeptide(L)'
;MNCIGDFTADDANQWAFRKFIAPESETIQFSKALNRSVTSSMNQLVECAQILLIKDQMSPHEVGFKLNDFLLSAIAEKKSDGYGRPEDAFKRMIESHRND
;
A
#
# COMPACT_ATOMS: atom_id res chain seq x y z
N MET A 1 -6.23 10.05 17.06
CA MET A 1 -6.54 11.42 16.66
C MET A 1 -7.87 11.35 15.92
N ASN A 2 -8.96 11.80 16.56
CA ASN A 2 -10.32 11.68 16.02
C ASN A 2 -10.70 13.00 15.35
N CYS A 3 -9.97 13.33 14.28
CA CYS A 3 -9.94 14.66 13.69
C CYS A 3 -11.33 15.17 13.29
N ILE A 4 -12.23 14.27 12.89
CA ILE A 4 -13.61 14.61 12.49
C ILE A 4 -14.47 14.93 13.73
N GLY A 5 -14.28 14.21 14.84
CA GLY A 5 -14.97 14.49 16.09
C GLY A 5 -14.58 15.83 16.72
N ASP A 6 -13.29 16.17 16.64
CA ASP A 6 -12.77 17.43 17.17
C ASP A 6 -13.26 18.62 16.33
N PHE A 7 -13.18 18.52 15.00
CA PHE A 7 -13.67 19.57 14.10
C PHE A 7 -15.18 19.82 14.22
N THR A 8 -15.98 18.74 14.36
CA THR A 8 -17.43 18.88 14.53
C THR A 8 -17.82 19.42 15.91
N ALA A 9 -16.98 19.24 16.93
CA ALA A 9 -17.17 19.86 18.23
C ALA A 9 -16.92 21.37 18.19
N ASP A 10 -15.85 21.79 17.50
CA ASP A 10 -15.49 23.21 17.34
C ASP A 10 -16.54 23.98 16.50
N ASP A 11 -17.16 23.34 15.51
CA ASP A 11 -18.20 23.92 14.66
C ASP A 11 -19.64 23.81 15.24
N ALA A 12 -19.78 23.51 16.55
CA ALA A 12 -21.06 23.29 17.24
C ALA A 12 -21.95 22.16 16.65
N ASN A 13 -21.41 21.33 15.76
CA ASN A 13 -22.09 20.23 15.09
C ASN A 13 -21.85 18.86 15.77
N GLN A 14 -21.37 18.86 17.02
CA GLN A 14 -21.03 17.66 17.78
C GLN A 14 -22.21 16.69 17.90
N TRP A 15 -23.43 17.22 17.98
CA TRP A 15 -24.66 16.44 18.04
C TRP A 15 -24.85 15.58 16.77
N ALA A 16 -24.62 16.15 15.59
CA ALA A 16 -24.76 15.44 14.32
C ALA A 16 -23.70 14.34 14.20
N PHE A 17 -22.45 14.63 14.60
CA PHE A 17 -21.39 13.62 14.65
C PHE A 17 -21.77 12.45 15.55
N ARG A 18 -22.26 12.71 16.78
CA ARG A 18 -22.67 11.65 17.72
C ARG A 18 -23.85 10.84 17.21
N LYS A 19 -24.79 11.47 16.50
CA LYS A 19 -26.04 10.81 16.09
C LYS A 19 -25.88 9.96 14.83
N PHE A 20 -25.06 10.41 13.87
CA PHE A 20 -25.01 9.81 12.54
C PHE A 20 -23.65 9.23 12.15
N ILE A 21 -22.54 9.77 12.69
CA ILE A 21 -21.19 9.39 12.26
C ILE A 21 -20.55 8.43 13.25
N ALA A 22 -20.58 8.73 14.54
CA ALA A 22 -19.97 7.90 15.59
C ALA A 22 -20.50 6.45 15.66
N PRO A 23 -21.81 6.17 15.45
CA PRO A 23 -22.32 4.79 15.44
C PRO A 23 -21.84 3.95 14.25
N GLU A 24 -21.57 4.60 13.11
CA GLU A 24 -21.11 3.97 11.87
C GLU A 24 -19.58 4.05 11.71
N SER A 25 -18.89 4.75 12.62
CA SER A 25 -17.44 4.89 12.56
C SER A 25 -16.79 3.64 13.13
N GLU A 26 -16.32 2.76 12.26
CA GLU A 26 -15.39 1.70 12.66
C GLU A 26 -13.99 2.27 12.83
N THR A 27 -13.26 1.71 13.79
CA THR A 27 -11.84 2.04 13.96
C THR A 27 -11.07 1.40 12.81
N ILE A 28 -10.94 2.13 11.70
CA ILE A 28 -9.96 1.78 10.68
C ILE A 28 -8.59 2.11 11.28
N GLN A 29 -7.90 1.09 11.78
CA GLN A 29 -6.47 1.22 12.01
C GLN A 29 -5.80 1.36 10.65
N PHE A 30 -5.58 2.60 10.22
CA PHE A 30 -4.49 2.86 9.29
C PHE A 30 -3.23 2.39 10.00
N SER A 31 -2.68 1.25 9.56
CA SER A 31 -1.41 0.73 10.04
C SER A 31 -0.37 1.84 9.87
N LYS A 32 -0.12 2.58 10.96
CA LYS A 32 1.00 3.50 11.18
C LYS A 32 1.44 4.28 9.94
N ALA A 33 0.96 5.52 9.79
CA ALA A 33 1.49 6.54 8.88
C ALA A 33 2.13 5.97 7.60
N LEU A 34 1.29 5.62 6.62
CA LEU A 34 1.64 5.38 5.21
C LEU A 34 3.12 5.01 5.04
N ASN A 35 3.50 3.75 5.27
CA ASN A 35 4.90 3.33 5.19
C ASN A 35 5.47 3.86 3.87
N ARG A 36 6.31 4.91 3.94
CA ARG A 36 6.75 5.63 2.74
C ARG A 36 7.43 4.70 1.75
N SER A 37 8.06 3.65 2.25
CA SER A 37 8.64 2.60 1.42
C SER A 37 7.57 1.85 0.62
N VAL A 38 6.42 1.51 1.22
CA VAL A 38 5.26 0.92 0.54
C VAL A 38 4.70 1.87 -0.50
N THR A 39 4.37 3.11 -0.13
CA THR A 39 3.78 4.08 -1.07
C THR A 39 4.73 4.42 -2.22
N SER A 40 6.00 4.66 -1.91
CA SER A 40 7.03 4.92 -2.92
C SER A 40 7.19 3.73 -3.86
N SER A 41 7.21 2.51 -3.33
CA SER A 41 7.33 1.30 -4.14
C SER A 41 6.10 1.08 -5.03
N MET A 42 4.89 1.32 -4.53
CA MET A 42 3.65 1.21 -5.31
C MET A 42 3.60 2.24 -6.43
N ASN A 43 3.95 3.50 -6.14
CA ASN A 43 4.00 4.56 -7.15
C ASN A 43 5.03 4.24 -8.24
N GLN A 44 6.23 3.78 -7.84
CA GLN A 44 7.27 3.36 -8.78
C GLN A 44 6.79 2.21 -9.67
N LEU A 45 6.13 1.21 -9.09
CA LEU A 45 5.64 0.06 -9.85
C LEU A 45 4.55 0.46 -10.87
N VAL A 46 3.66 1.39 -10.51
CA VAL A 46 2.63 1.94 -11.41
C VAL A 46 3.29 2.74 -12.54
N GLU A 47 4.27 3.59 -12.25
CA GLU A 47 4.99 4.36 -13.26
C GLU A 47 5.72 3.43 -14.25
N CYS A 48 6.39 2.39 -13.75
CA CYS A 48 7.03 1.38 -14.59
C CYS A 48 6.02 0.65 -15.47
N ALA A 49 4.85 0.28 -14.93
CA ALA A 49 3.79 -0.34 -15.72
C ALA A 49 3.31 0.57 -16.85
N GLN A 50 3.10 1.86 -16.57
CA GLN A 50 2.70 2.84 -17.58
C GLN A 50 3.74 2.98 -18.69
N ILE A 51 5.04 3.03 -18.34
CA ILE A 51 6.12 3.08 -19.32
C ILE A 51 6.10 1.84 -20.23
N LEU A 52 6.02 0.65 -19.63
CA LEU A 52 6.03 -0.60 -20.39
C LEU A 52 4.80 -0.73 -21.30
N LEU A 53 3.61 -0.32 -20.83
CA LEU A 53 2.38 -0.37 -21.61
C LEU A 53 2.34 0.66 -22.73
N ILE A 54 2.74 1.91 -22.44
CA ILE A 54 2.53 3.03 -23.37
C ILE A 54 3.73 3.25 -24.27
N LYS A 55 4.95 3.23 -23.73
CA LYS A 55 6.17 3.50 -24.50
C LYS A 55 6.68 2.25 -25.19
N ASP A 56 6.76 1.14 -24.46
CA ASP A 56 7.28 -0.12 -25.00
C ASP A 56 6.18 -0.92 -25.73
N GLN A 57 4.92 -0.47 -25.71
CA GLN A 57 3.76 -1.11 -26.34
C GLN A 57 3.61 -2.59 -25.98
N MET A 58 4.05 -2.95 -24.77
CA MET A 58 4.07 -4.32 -24.28
C MET A 58 2.66 -4.75 -23.89
N SER A 59 2.32 -6.02 -24.13
CA SER A 59 1.00 -6.52 -23.73
C SER A 59 0.86 -6.53 -22.19
N PRO A 60 -0.36 -6.33 -21.64
CA PRO A 60 -0.56 -6.38 -20.19
C PRO A 60 -0.04 -7.67 -19.53
N HIS A 61 -0.11 -8.79 -20.26
CA HIS A 61 0.42 -10.07 -19.83
C HIS A 61 1.95 -10.01 -19.63
N GLU A 62 2.70 -9.59 -20.66
CA GLU A 62 4.15 -9.46 -20.58
C GLU A 62 4.60 -8.42 -19.54
N VAL A 63 3.88 -7.31 -19.41
CA VAL A 63 4.13 -6.31 -18.36
C VAL A 63 4.00 -6.94 -16.98
N GLY A 64 2.96 -7.75 -16.74
CA GLY A 64 2.78 -8.46 -15.49
C GLY A 64 3.97 -9.32 -15.09
N PHE A 65 4.55 -10.07 -16.05
CA PHE A 65 5.78 -10.83 -15.81
C PHE A 65 6.97 -9.92 -15.51
N LYS A 66 7.16 -8.87 -16.29
CA LYS A 66 8.31 -7.97 -16.17
C LYS A 66 8.32 -7.18 -14.86
N LEU A 67 7.13 -6.84 -14.34
CA LEU A 67 6.99 -6.15 -13.05
C LEU A 67 7.53 -6.97 -11.87
N ASN A 68 7.62 -8.29 -11.99
CA ASN A 68 8.13 -9.15 -10.92
C ASN A 68 9.64 -9.01 -10.66
N ASP A 69 10.39 -8.44 -11.60
CA ASP A 69 11.84 -8.24 -11.48
C ASP A 69 12.22 -6.83 -10.99
N PHE A 70 11.23 -5.94 -10.76
CA PHE A 70 11.50 -4.58 -10.29
C PHE A 70 11.91 -4.55 -8.81
N LEU A 71 12.93 -3.75 -8.51
CA LEU A 71 13.44 -3.55 -7.15
C LEU A 71 12.56 -2.58 -6.37
N LEU A 72 11.93 -3.09 -5.31
CA LEU A 72 11.04 -2.35 -4.42
C LEU A 72 11.57 -2.36 -2.99
N SER A 73 11.68 -1.18 -2.39
CA SER A 73 12.16 -1.04 -1.00
C SER A 73 11.20 -1.67 0.02
N ALA A 74 9.90 -1.75 -0.31
CA ALA A 74 8.86 -2.23 0.59
C ALA A 74 8.98 -3.71 0.97
N ILE A 75 9.67 -4.50 0.13
CA ILE A 75 9.78 -5.95 0.23
C ILE A 75 11.23 -6.42 0.37
N ALA A 76 12.12 -5.50 0.75
CA ALA A 76 13.46 -5.85 1.19
C ALA A 76 13.37 -6.81 2.38
N GLU A 77 14.14 -7.90 2.36
CA GLU A 77 14.09 -8.93 3.39
C GLU A 77 14.58 -8.39 4.73
N LYS A 78 15.66 -7.62 4.70
CA LYS A 78 16.19 -6.86 5.83
C LYS A 78 16.28 -5.40 5.43
N LYS A 79 16.21 -4.50 6.42
CA LYS A 79 16.40 -3.05 6.20
C LYS A 79 17.77 -2.72 5.59
N SER A 80 18.77 -3.57 5.80
CA SER A 80 20.12 -3.46 5.21
C SER A 80 20.15 -3.75 3.72
N ASP A 81 19.19 -4.53 3.21
CA ASP A 81 19.22 -5.05 1.84
C ASP A 81 18.75 -3.99 0.84
N GLY A 82 18.09 -2.93 1.32
CA GLY A 82 17.64 -1.78 0.55
C GLY A 82 16.40 -2.06 -0.30
N TYR A 83 16.43 -3.13 -1.10
CA TYR A 83 15.38 -3.47 -2.07
C TYR A 83 15.17 -4.98 -2.18
N GLY A 84 13.98 -5.40 -2.61
CA GLY A 84 13.66 -6.77 -2.98
C GLY A 84 12.80 -6.82 -4.24
N ARG A 85 12.72 -8.00 -4.87
CA ARG A 85 11.88 -8.24 -6.05
C ARG A 85 10.57 -8.90 -5.67
N PRO A 86 9.43 -8.53 -6.31
CA PRO A 86 8.14 -9.18 -6.05
C PRO A 86 8.18 -10.70 -6.23
N GLU A 87 8.93 -11.21 -7.21
CA GLU A 87 9.07 -12.66 -7.43
C GLU A 87 9.68 -13.37 -6.21
N ASP A 88 10.78 -12.83 -5.68
CA ASP A 88 11.48 -13.41 -4.54
C ASP A 88 10.64 -13.29 -3.26
N ALA A 89 9.94 -12.17 -3.09
CA ALA A 89 9.01 -11.99 -1.98
C ALA A 89 7.87 -13.01 -2.01
N PHE A 90 7.30 -13.28 -3.18
CA PHE A 90 6.24 -14.26 -3.35
C PHE A 90 6.74 -15.70 -3.10
N LYS A 91 7.93 -16.05 -3.59
CA LYS A 91 8.55 -17.36 -3.29
C LYS A 91 8.76 -17.57 -1.79
N ARG A 92 9.32 -16.59 -1.08
CA ARG A 92 9.49 -16.63 0.38
C ARG A 92 8.16 -16.79 1.11
N MET A 93 7.10 -16.11 0.65
CA MET A 93 5.76 -16.25 1.22
C MET A 93 5.22 -17.67 1.04
N ILE A 94 5.39 -18.30 -0.12
CA ILE A 94 4.96 -19.69 -0.32
C ILE A 94 5.76 -20.63 0.59
N GLU A 95 7.07 -20.44 0.68
CA GLU A 95 7.95 -21.26 1.52
C GLU A 95 7.59 -21.17 3.00
N SER A 96 7.21 -19.99 3.51
CA SER A 96 6.79 -19.83 4.91
C SER A 96 5.52 -20.63 5.21
N HIS A 97 4.53 -20.60 4.33
CA HIS A 97 3.23 -21.27 4.52
C HIS A 97 3.29 -22.79 4.29
N ARG A 98 4.39 -23.32 3.74
CA ARG A 98 4.59 -24.76 3.57
C ARG A 98 5.16 -25.42 4.83
N ASN A 99 5.72 -24.64 5.74
CA ASN A 99 6.34 -25.10 6.99
C ASN A 99 5.43 -24.91 8.23
N ASP A 100 4.22 -24.37 8.02
CA ASP A 100 3.13 -24.25 9.01
C ASP A 100 2.13 -25.41 8.87
#